data_AF-A0A6G1YN52-F1
#
_entry.id   AF-A0A6G1YN52-F1
#
_cell.length_a   1.000
_cell.length_b   1.000
_cell.length_c   1.000
_cell.angle_alpha   90.00
_cell.angle_beta   90.00
_cell.angle_gamma   90.00
#
_symmetry.space_group_name_H-M   'P 1'
#
loop_
_entity.id
_entity.type
_entity.pdbx_description
1 polymer ?
#
loop_
_entity_poly.entity_id
_entity_poly.type
_entity_poly.pdbx_seq_one_letter_code
_entity_poly.pdbx_strand_id
1 'polypeptide(L)' 'MITSQPQEGTRVVLKQTSGKGTYFMGDGDVCFLCGNCNFILAKNVSEEQIQHQFHTPDGLGLVLQCPYCEKFNELIPLI' A
#
# COMPACT_ATOMS: atom_id res chain seq x y z
N MET A 1 7.81 -1.32 1.23
CA MET A 1 9.10 -1.14 0.51
C MET A 1 8.84 -0.46 -0.84
N ILE A 2 9.76 0.33 -1.39
CA ILE A 2 9.63 0.82 -2.78
C ILE A 2 9.87 -0.35 -3.73
N THR A 3 9.02 -0.49 -4.74
CA THR A 3 9.15 -1.52 -5.78
C THR A 3 9.09 -0.88 -7.18
N SER A 4 9.57 -1.63 -8.17
CA SER A 4 9.37 -1.28 -9.58
C SER A 4 7.89 -1.33 -9.94
N GLN A 5 7.51 -0.70 -11.05
CA GLN A 5 6.16 -0.87 -11.57
C GLN A 5 5.90 -2.37 -11.81
N PRO A 6 4.86 -2.95 -11.18
CA PRO A 6 4.54 -4.35 -11.41
C PRO A 6 4.04 -4.56 -12.84
N GLN A 7 4.30 -5.75 -13.38
CA GLN A 7 3.80 -6.14 -14.69
C GLN A 7 2.26 -6.20 -14.68
N GLU A 8 1.64 -5.74 -15.77
CA GLU A 8 0.19 -5.73 -15.89
C GLU A 8 -0.38 -7.15 -15.77
N GLY A 9 -1.49 -7.29 -15.03
CA GLY A 9 -2.11 -8.59 -14.75
C GLY A 9 -1.39 -9.46 -13.72
N THR A 10 -0.22 -9.05 -13.19
CA THR A 10 0.55 -9.86 -12.22
C THR A 10 0.34 -9.46 -10.77
N ARG A 11 -0.15 -8.24 -10.50
CA ARG A 11 -0.37 -7.71 -9.15
C ARG A 11 -1.61 -6.82 -9.13
N VAL A 12 -2.29 -6.79 -7.98
CA VAL A 12 -3.29 -5.77 -7.71
C VAL A 12 -2.58 -4.45 -7.40
N VAL A 13 -2.85 -3.42 -8.19
CA VAL A 13 -2.26 -2.09 -8.02
C VAL A 13 -3.37 -1.08 -7.76
N LEU A 14 -3.32 -0.41 -6.60
CA LEU A 14 -4.19 0.73 -6.34
C LEU A 14 -3.50 2.01 -6.76
N LYS A 15 -4.22 2.78 -7.58
CA LYS A 15 -3.82 4.08 -8.09
C LYS A 15 -4.96 5.07 -7.84
N GLN A 16 -4.65 6.25 -7.32
CA GLN A 16 -5.62 7.34 -7.23
C GLN A 16 -5.61 8.15 -8.53
N THR A 17 -6.73 8.12 -9.25
CA THR A 17 -6.93 8.90 -10.49
C THR A 17 -7.55 10.27 -10.24
N SER A 18 -8.12 10.48 -9.06
CA SER A 18 -8.67 11.77 -8.61
C SER A 18 -8.48 11.95 -7.11
N GLY A 19 -8.09 13.15 -6.69
CA GLY A 19 -7.69 13.44 -5.32
C GLY A 19 -6.31 12.88 -4.94
N LYS A 20 -5.67 13.50 -3.95
CA LYS A 20 -4.43 12.99 -3.34
C LYS A 20 -4.70 12.75 -1.86
N GLY A 21 -4.76 11.49 -1.45
CA GLY A 21 -5.08 11.13 -0.08
C GLY A 21 -4.53 9.78 0.33
N THR A 22 -4.67 9.48 1.61
CA THR A 22 -4.41 8.14 2.14
C THR A 22 -5.37 7.14 1.50
N TYR A 23 -4.89 5.94 1.13
CA TYR A 23 -5.72 4.89 0.53
C TYR A 23 -6.65 4.24 1.56
N PHE A 24 -6.13 4.01 2.77
CA PHE A 24 -6.83 3.30 3.83
C PHE A 24 -6.77 4.09 5.13
N MET A 25 -7.90 4.12 5.83
CA MET A 25 -7.98 4.67 7.18
C MET A 25 -8.73 3.67 8.05
N GLY A 26 -8.12 3.27 9.15
CA GLY A 26 -8.73 2.39 10.13
C GLY A 26 -8.71 2.98 11.54
N ASP A 27 -8.90 2.11 12.52
CA ASP A 27 -8.89 2.44 13.95
C ASP A 27 -7.73 1.77 14.73
N GLY A 28 -6.76 1.19 14.03
CA GLY A 28 -5.52 0.66 14.61
C GLY A 28 -4.48 1.75 14.89
N ASP A 29 -3.24 1.33 15.12
CA ASP A 29 -2.12 2.19 15.51
C ASP A 29 -0.95 2.20 14.51
N VAL A 30 -1.04 1.41 13.43
CA VAL A 30 0.01 1.34 12.40
C VAL A 30 -0.27 2.34 11.28
N CYS A 31 0.76 3.06 10.86
CA CYS A 31 0.74 3.89 9.66
C CYS A 31 1.73 3.34 8.63
N PHE A 32 1.29 3.19 7.39
CA PHE A 32 2.15 2.82 6.27
C PHE A 32 2.55 4.05 5.48
N LEU A 33 3.86 4.31 5.43
CA LEU A 33 4.43 5.45 4.74
C LEU A 33 4.98 5.04 3.38
N CYS A 34 4.93 5.96 2.43
CA CYS A 34 5.67 5.80 1.19
C CYS A 34 7.17 5.80 1.49
N GLY A 35 7.88 4.75 1.06
CA GLY A 35 9.32 4.61 1.30
C GLY A 35 10.22 5.60 0.55
N ASN A 36 9.65 6.52 -0.24
CA ASN A 36 10.39 7.54 -0.98
C ASN A 36 10.12 8.98 -0.49
N CYS A 37 8.87 9.31 -0.17
CA CYS A 37 8.51 10.68 0.23
C CYS A 37 7.84 10.78 1.61
N ASN A 38 7.76 9.66 2.35
CA ASN A 38 7.12 9.54 3.66
C ASN A 38 5.64 9.94 3.72
N PHE A 39 4.98 10.12 2.56
CA PHE A 39 3.54 10.36 2.51
C PHE A 39 2.77 9.17 3.11
N ILE A 40 1.75 9.45 3.92
CA ILE A 40 0.95 8.42 4.61
C ILE A 40 0.00 7.75 3.60
N LEU A 41 0.34 6.52 3.21
CA LEU A 41 -0.44 5.70 2.27
C LEU A 41 -1.57 4.93 2.96
N ALA A 42 -1.35 4.48 4.19
CA ALA A 42 -2.39 3.92 5.07
C ALA A 42 -2.22 4.50 6.47
N LYS A 43 -3.31 4.89 7.12
CA LYS A 43 -3.30 5.53 8.44
C LYS A 43 -4.12 4.71 9.43
N ASN A 44 -3.59 4.52 10.63
CA ASN A 44 -4.29 3.87 11.73
C ASN A 44 -4.87 2.51 11.33
N VAL A 45 -4.11 1.68 10.62
CA VAL A 45 -4.54 0.31 10.28
C VAL A 45 -4.03 -0.64 11.36
N SER A 46 -4.71 -1.76 11.58
CA SER A 46 -4.17 -2.83 12.43
C SER A 46 -3.26 -3.76 11.63
N GLU A 47 -2.33 -4.45 12.31
CA GLU A 47 -1.49 -5.47 11.67
C GLU A 47 -2.35 -6.60 11.07
N GLU A 48 -3.44 -6.97 11.72
CA GLU A 48 -4.39 -7.97 11.23
C GLU A 48 -5.05 -7.52 9.92
N GLN A 49 -5.47 -6.24 9.83
CA GLN A 49 -5.97 -5.69 8.57
C GLN A 49 -4.91 -5.75 7.47
N ILE A 50 -3.63 -5.53 7.81
CA ILE A 50 -2.54 -5.66 6.86
C ILE A 50 -2.40 -7.11 6.37
N GLN A 51 -2.40 -8.07 7.30
CA GLN A 51 -2.21 -9.48 6.98
C GLN A 51 -3.39 -10.12 6.25
N HIS A 52 -4.62 -9.69 6.53
CA HIS A 52 -5.83 -10.32 5.98
C HIS A 52 -6.42 -9.58 4.78
N GLN A 53 -6.31 -8.25 4.70
CA GLN A 53 -6.90 -7.48 3.59
C GLN A 53 -5.92 -7.15 2.47
N PHE A 54 -4.61 -7.07 2.78
CA PHE A 54 -3.61 -6.70 1.77
C PHE A 54 -2.81 -7.89 1.21
N HIS A 55 -3.10 -9.10 1.66
CA HIS A 55 -2.67 -10.33 1.00
C HIS A 55 -3.70 -10.78 -0.04
N THR A 56 -3.25 -11.07 -1.26
CA THR A 56 -4.06 -11.84 -2.20
C THR A 56 -3.93 -13.34 -1.89
N PRO A 57 -4.93 -14.17 -2.29
CA PRO A 57 -4.89 -15.64 -2.10
C PRO A 57 -3.63 -16.33 -2.64
N ASP A 58 -2.99 -15.69 -3.60
CA ASP A 58 -1.79 -16.12 -4.32
C ASP A 58 -0.48 -15.65 -3.63
N GLY A 59 -0.56 -15.07 -2.43
CA GLY A 59 0.58 -14.59 -1.65
C GLY A 59 1.25 -13.36 -2.25
N LEU A 60 0.57 -12.68 -3.18
CA LEU A 60 1.07 -11.48 -3.83
C LEU A 60 0.61 -10.26 -3.04
N GLY A 61 1.55 -9.43 -2.61
CA GLY A 61 1.25 -8.22 -1.84
C GLY A 61 0.50 -7.18 -2.66
N LEU A 62 -0.33 -6.39 -1.99
CA LEU A 62 -0.97 -5.20 -2.56
C LEU A 62 0.08 -4.13 -2.86
N VAL A 63 0.05 -3.58 -4.09
CA VAL A 63 0.94 -2.48 -4.49
C VAL A 63 0.17 -1.16 -4.53
N LEU A 64 0.68 -0.15 -3.84
CA LEU A 64 0.13 1.21 -3.82
C LEU A 64 1.02 2.15 -4.63
N GLN A 65 0.44 2.84 -5.61
CA GLN A 65 1.12 3.96 -6.25
C GLN A 65 0.98 5.21 -5.37
N CYS A 66 2.08 5.82 -4.96
CA CYS A 66 2.03 7.03 -4.15
C CYS A 66 1.41 8.19 -4.94
N PRO A 67 0.36 8.86 -4.44
CA PRO A 67 -0.29 9.96 -5.16
C PRO A 67 0.54 11.25 -5.22
N TYR A 68 1.65 11.31 -4.48
CA TYR A 68 2.56 12.48 -4.45
C TYR A 68 3.81 12.32 -5.30
N CYS A 69 4.46 11.16 -5.24
CA CYS A 69 5.73 10.91 -5.93
C CYS A 69 5.66 9.79 -6.97
N GLU A 70 4.47 9.21 -7.19
CA GLU A 70 4.16 8.20 -8.21
C GLU A 70 4.93 6.87 -8.10
N LYS A 71 5.79 6.72 -7.08
CA LYS A 71 6.49 5.48 -6.79
C LYS A 71 5.54 4.40 -6.29
N PHE A 72 5.82 3.16 -6.68
CA PHE A 72 5.08 1.98 -6.24
C PHE A 72 5.63 1.49 -4.91
N ASN A 73 4.73 1.19 -3.98
CA ASN A 73 5.05 0.73 -2.64
C ASN A 73 4.34 -0.60 -2.41
N GLU A 74 5.10 -1.61 -2.03
CA GLU A 74 4.55 -2.90 -1.66
C GLU A 74 4.28 -2.91 -0.15
N LEU A 75 3.04 -3.22 0.21
CA LEU A 75 2.61 -3.54 1.57
C LEU A 75 2.98 -5.01 1.82
N ILE A 76 4.05 -5.23 2.55
CA ILE A 76 4.49 -6.57 2.98
C ILE A 76 4.34 -6.59 4.51
N PRO A 77 3.78 -7.65 5.10
CA PRO A 77 3.85 -7.84 6.54
C PRO A 77 5.31 -7.80 7.00
N LEU A 78 5.58 -7.08 8.09
CA LEU A 78 6.85 -7.26 8.79
C LEU A 78 6.73 -8.62 9.50
N ILE A 79 7.46 -9.61 8.98
CA ILE A 79 7.61 -10.93 9.60
C ILE A 79 8.69 -10.81 10.69
#